data_AF-K1RJI7-F1
#
_entry.id   AF-K1RJI7-F1
#
_cell.length_a   1.000
_cell.length_b   1.000
_cell.length_c   1.000
_cell.angle_alpha   90.00
_cell.angle_beta   90.00
_cell.angle_gamma   90.00
#
_symmetry.space_group_name_H-M   'P 1'
#
loop_
_entity.id
_entity.type
_entity.pdbx_description
1 polymer ?
#
loop_
_entity_poly.entity_id
_entity_poly.type
_entity_poly.pdbx_seq_one_letter_code
_entity_poly.pdbx_strand_id
1 'polypeptide(L)'
;VLTDKHLNQIYKKRPNPVGEKLVQWREKFIELSLSEQLSVLTQILQLSQLTNQGADLTAIGGVKKTGVATLNKVISDKLEFKLINQSVTGLYENEIDLLTV
;
A
#
# COMPACT_ATOMS: atom_id res chain seq x y z
N VAL A 1 -6.42 14.97 -2.00
CA VAL A 1 -5.07 14.53 -2.48
C VAL A 1 -4.77 13.07 -2.13
N LEU A 2 -4.72 12.66 -0.85
CA LEU A 2 -4.37 11.28 -0.49
C LEU A 2 -5.35 10.23 -1.07
N THR A 3 -6.66 10.44 -0.92
CA THR A 3 -7.68 9.54 -1.49
C THR A 3 -7.53 9.38 -3.00
N ASP A 4 -7.29 10.48 -3.73
CA ASP A 4 -7.07 10.43 -5.18
C ASP A 4 -5.82 9.62 -5.56
N LYS A 5 -4.71 9.75 -4.82
CA LYS A 5 -3.51 8.94 -5.05
C LYS A 5 -3.78 7.44 -4.90
N HIS A 6 -4.61 7.06 -3.93
CA HIS A 6 -4.98 5.67 -3.64
C HIS A 6 -6.08 5.11 -4.55
N LEU A 7 -6.95 5.97 -5.09
CA LEU A 7 -8.05 5.56 -5.95
C LEU A 7 -7.67 5.58 -7.44
N ASN A 8 -6.99 6.63 -7.88
CA ASN A 8 -6.85 6.93 -9.30
C ASN A 8 -5.41 6.83 -9.83
N GLN A 9 -4.40 6.91 -8.95
CA GLN A 9 -2.98 6.93 -9.33
C GLN A 9 -2.26 5.60 -9.04
N ILE A 10 -0.93 5.64 -8.83
CA ILE A 10 -0.09 4.43 -8.76
C ILE A 10 -0.52 3.44 -7.67
N TYR A 11 -1.05 3.92 -6.54
CA TYR A 11 -1.41 3.05 -5.42
C TYR A 11 -2.69 2.23 -5.67
N LYS A 12 -3.48 2.55 -6.71
CA LYS A 12 -4.59 1.69 -7.14
C LYS A 12 -4.13 0.33 -7.66
N LYS A 13 -2.86 0.23 -8.08
CA LYS A 13 -2.24 -1.00 -8.59
C LYS A 13 -1.65 -1.89 -7.50
N ARG A 14 -1.70 -1.47 -6.22
CA ARG A 14 -1.20 -2.31 -5.12
C ARG A 14 -2.00 -3.63 -5.06
N PRO A 15 -1.38 -4.75 -4.63
CA PRO A 15 -2.10 -6.02 -4.46
C PRO A 15 -3.30 -5.93 -3.51
N ASN A 16 -3.25 -5.03 -2.53
CA ASN A 16 -4.34 -4.72 -1.60
C ASN A 16 -4.64 -3.21 -1.63
N PRO A 17 -5.37 -2.72 -2.65
CA PRO A 17 -5.64 -1.29 -2.79
C PRO A 17 -6.65 -0.84 -1.72
N VAL A 18 -6.47 0.39 -1.22
CA VAL A 18 -7.31 0.95 -0.15
C VAL A 18 -8.18 2.12 -0.60
N GLY A 19 -8.05 2.59 -1.84
CA GLY A 19 -8.70 3.81 -2.33
C GLY A 19 -10.21 3.87 -2.10
N GLU A 20 -10.93 2.81 -2.47
CA GLU A 20 -12.39 2.74 -2.29
C GLU A 20 -12.80 2.77 -0.81
N LYS A 21 -12.03 2.08 0.05
CA LYS A 21 -12.28 2.08 1.50
C LYS A 21 -12.09 3.47 2.09
N LEU A 22 -11.08 4.22 1.64
CA LEU A 22 -10.89 5.60 2.07
C LEU A 22 -12.05 6.53 1.68
N VAL A 23 -12.73 6.25 0.56
CA VAL A 23 -13.96 6.98 0.18
C VAL A 23 -15.09 6.62 1.13
N GLN A 24 -15.30 5.32 1.39
CA GLN A 24 -16.36 4.83 2.29
C GLN A 24 -16.21 5.32 3.73
N TRP A 25 -14.98 5.48 4.21
CA TRP A 25 -14.69 5.89 5.59
C TRP A 25 -14.65 7.41 5.79
N ARG A 26 -14.93 8.19 4.75
CA ARG A 26 -14.82 9.65 4.80
C ARG A 26 -15.76 10.28 5.83
N GLU A 27 -16.99 9.81 5.93
CA GLU A 27 -17.97 10.36 6.87
C GLU A 27 -17.48 10.17 8.32
N LYS A 28 -17.04 8.95 8.67
CA LYS A 28 -16.46 8.66 9.99
C LYS A 28 -15.23 9.52 10.29
N PHE A 29 -14.39 9.77 9.30
CA PHE A 29 -13.21 10.64 9.48
C PHE A 29 -13.59 12.08 9.83
N ILE A 30 -14.65 12.63 9.23
CA ILE A 30 -15.09 14.01 9.45
C ILE A 30 -15.63 14.19 10.89
N GLU A 31 -16.21 13.14 11.47
CA GLU A 31 -16.74 13.12 12.83
C GLU A 31 -15.66 13.06 13.93
N LEU A 32 -14.42 12.70 13.58
CA LEU A 32 -13.30 12.59 14.53
C LEU A 32 -12.83 13.95 15.06
N SER A 33 -12.21 13.94 16.24
CA SER A 33 -11.50 15.12 16.74
C SER A 33 -10.30 15.46 15.85
N LEU A 34 -9.84 16.72 15.90
CA LEU A 34 -8.71 17.17 15.09
C LEU A 34 -7.43 16.33 15.32
N SER A 35 -7.19 15.93 16.58
CA SER A 35 -6.04 15.08 16.93
C SER A 35 -6.14 13.70 16.29
N GLU A 36 -7.31 13.09 16.32
CA GLU A 36 -7.57 11.78 15.70
C GLU A 36 -7.50 11.86 14.17
N GLN A 37 -8.00 12.95 13.58
CA GLN A 37 -7.87 13.19 12.14
C GLN A 37 -6.39 13.26 11.71
N LEU A 38 -5.54 13.97 12.46
CA LEU A 38 -4.11 14.04 12.18
C LEU A 38 -3.44 12.67 12.30
N SER A 39 -3.81 11.88 13.31
CA SER A 39 -3.33 10.51 13.47
C SER A 39 -3.72 9.64 12.26
N VAL A 40 -4.99 9.67 11.86
CA VAL A 40 -5.50 8.91 10.71
C VAL A 40 -4.83 9.34 9.40
N LEU A 41 -4.62 10.64 9.18
CA LEU A 41 -3.92 11.14 8.00
C LEU A 41 -2.46 10.64 7.95
N THR A 42 -1.79 10.59 9.11
CA THR A 42 -0.43 10.05 9.22
C THR A 42 -0.41 8.55 8.88
N GLN A 43 -1.39 7.79 9.37
CA GLN A 43 -1.58 6.37 9.07
C GLN A 43 -1.85 6.15 7.56
N ILE A 44 -2.69 6.96 6.92
CA ILE A 44 -2.92 6.89 5.46
C ILE A 44 -1.64 7.24 4.68
N LEU A 45 -0.84 8.18 5.17
CA LEU A 45 0.44 8.53 4.55
C LEU A 45 1.45 7.38 4.66
N GLN A 46 1.46 6.63 5.75
CA GLN A 46 2.27 5.40 5.90
C GLN A 46 1.93 4.34 4.84
N LEU A 47 0.67 4.24 4.42
CA LEU A 47 0.27 3.37 3.29
C LEU A 47 0.88 3.79 1.95
N SER A 48 1.53 4.94 1.87
CA SER A 48 2.19 5.43 0.64
C SER A 48 3.69 5.16 0.65
N GLN A 49 4.22 4.58 1.74
CA GLN A 49 5.64 4.25 1.90
C GLN A 49 5.99 2.90 1.24
N LEU A 50 7.30 2.64 1.11
CA LEU A 50 7.82 1.37 0.59
C LEU A 50 7.56 0.20 1.54
N THR A 51 7.45 0.45 2.84
CA THR A 51 7.28 -0.60 3.85
C THR A 51 5.88 -1.21 3.79
N ASN A 52 5.80 -2.51 4.07
CA ASN A 52 4.55 -3.26 4.04
C ASN A 52 3.98 -3.53 5.45
N GLN A 53 4.11 -2.55 6.35
CA GLN A 53 3.66 -2.71 7.75
C GLN A 53 2.16 -2.47 7.93
N GLY A 54 1.49 -1.90 6.92
CA GLY A 54 0.09 -1.50 6.99
C GLY A 54 -0.11 -0.23 7.82
N ALA A 55 -1.37 0.09 8.10
CA ALA A 55 -1.75 1.23 8.91
C ALA A 55 -2.94 0.90 9.82
N ASP A 56 -2.96 1.51 11.00
CA ASP A 56 -4.07 1.42 11.92
C ASP A 56 -5.16 2.44 11.54
N LEU A 57 -6.23 1.92 10.94
CA LEU A 57 -7.38 2.72 10.51
C LEU A 57 -8.65 2.35 11.28
N THR A 58 -8.51 1.75 12.48
CA THR A 58 -9.65 1.36 13.32
C THR A 58 -10.55 2.53 13.67
N ALA A 59 -9.99 3.72 13.90
CA ALA A 59 -10.73 4.95 14.19
C ALA A 59 -11.76 5.33 13.10
N ILE A 60 -11.55 4.90 11.86
CA ILE A 60 -12.46 5.18 10.74
C ILE A 60 -13.19 3.92 10.24
N GLY A 61 -13.13 2.82 10.99
CA GLY A 61 -13.81 1.55 10.65
C GLY A 61 -12.97 0.54 9.86
N GLY A 62 -11.66 0.77 9.74
CA GLY A 62 -10.70 -0.19 9.22
C GLY A 62 -10.18 -1.16 10.29
N VAL A 63 -9.06 -1.81 9.99
CA VAL A 63 -8.35 -2.70 10.92
C VAL A 63 -6.94 -2.17 11.22
N LYS A 64 -6.30 -2.72 12.26
CA LYS A 64 -4.95 -2.30 12.71
C LYS A 64 -3.84 -2.45 11.66
N LYS A 65 -4.01 -3.35 10.70
CA LYS A 65 -3.04 -3.66 9.63
C LYS A 65 -3.66 -3.47 8.25
N THR A 66 -4.40 -2.37 8.07
CA THR A 66 -5.03 -2.08 6.77
C THR A 66 -3.95 -1.86 5.71
N GLY A 67 -4.18 -2.34 4.48
CA GLY A 67 -3.27 -2.10 3.35
C GLY A 67 -1.98 -2.94 3.32
N VAL A 68 -1.83 -3.92 4.21
CA VAL A 68 -0.76 -4.94 4.07
C VAL A 68 -1.02 -5.75 2.82
N ALA A 69 -0.02 -5.83 1.94
CA ALA A 69 -0.04 -6.69 0.76
C ALA A 69 0.58 -8.05 1.12
N THR A 70 -0.09 -9.14 0.76
CA THR A 70 0.46 -10.49 0.90
C THR A 70 0.65 -11.11 -0.48
N LEU A 71 1.62 -12.02 -0.57
CA LEU A 71 1.87 -12.81 -1.77
C LEU A 71 1.79 -14.29 -1.40
N ASN A 72 1.21 -15.11 -2.28
CA ASN A 72 1.22 -16.56 -2.13
C ASN A 72 2.66 -17.09 -2.27
N LYS A 73 2.95 -18.22 -1.63
CA LYS A 73 4.21 -18.96 -1.80
C LYS A 73 4.32 -19.57 -3.21
N VAL A 74 3.19 -19.95 -3.81
CA VAL A 74 3.15 -20.43 -5.19
C VAL A 74 3.19 -19.21 -6.11
N ILE A 75 4.25 -19.12 -6.92
CA ILE A 75 4.50 -18.03 -7.87
C ILE A 75 4.47 -18.50 -9.33
N SER A 76 4.33 -19.80 -9.58
CA SER A 76 4.32 -20.40 -10.91
C SER A 76 3.11 -20.01 -11.76
N ASP A 77 2.07 -19.45 -11.14
CA ASP A 77 0.87 -18.94 -11.79
C ASP A 77 1.02 -17.47 -12.27
N LYS A 78 2.17 -16.85 -12.03
CA LYS A 78 2.45 -15.46 -12.45
C LYS A 78 3.00 -15.43 -13.87
N LEU A 79 2.81 -14.29 -14.53
CA LEU A 79 3.35 -14.05 -15.87
C LEU A 79 4.89 -13.96 -15.85
N GLU A 80 5.43 -13.29 -14.84
CA GLU A 80 6.86 -13.12 -14.57
C GLU A 80 7.07 -12.96 -13.07
N PHE A 81 8.25 -13.34 -12.57
CA PHE A 81 8.64 -13.09 -11.19
C PHE A 81 10.12 -12.70 -11.12
N LYS A 82 10.38 -11.39 -11.21
CA LYS A 82 11.73 -10.85 -11.37
C LYS A 82 12.44 -10.58 -10.05
N LEU A 83 13.66 -11.09 -9.93
CA LEU A 83 14.65 -10.64 -8.96
C LEU A 83 15.42 -9.45 -9.55
N ILE A 84 15.29 -8.29 -8.91
CA ILE A 84 15.95 -7.06 -9.33
C ILE A 84 17.16 -6.81 -8.41
N ASN A 85 18.37 -6.98 -8.95
CA ASN A 85 19.61 -6.70 -8.22
C ASN A 85 20.05 -5.26 -8.51
N GLN A 86 20.03 -4.40 -7.50
CA GLN A 86 20.43 -2.99 -7.62
C GLN A 86 21.75 -2.73 -6.90
N SER A 87 22.62 -1.94 -7.53
CA SER A 87 23.82 -1.38 -6.89
C SER A 87 23.45 -0.49 -5.70
N VAL A 88 24.40 -0.22 -4.79
CA VAL A 88 24.18 0.60 -3.57
C VAL A 88 23.61 1.99 -3.90
N THR A 89 24.02 2.58 -5.02
CA THR A 89 23.54 3.88 -5.49
C THR A 89 22.30 3.79 -6.38
N GLY A 90 21.87 2.58 -6.75
CA GLY A 90 20.77 2.34 -7.69
C GLY A 90 21.08 2.68 -9.16
N LEU A 91 22.34 2.99 -9.51
CA LEU A 91 22.72 3.38 -10.88
C LEU A 91 22.82 2.19 -11.84
N TYR A 92 23.23 1.04 -11.33
CA TYR A 92 23.29 -0.22 -12.07
C TYR A 92 22.24 -1.18 -11.55
N GLU A 93 21.57 -1.86 -12.48
CA GLU A 93 20.50 -2.83 -12.23
C GLU A 93 20.69 -4.06 -13.13
N ASN A 94 20.41 -5.23 -12.57
CA ASN A 94 20.32 -6.50 -13.30
C ASN A 94 19.05 -7.23 -12.90
N GLU A 95 18.21 -7.55 -13.87
CA GLU A 95 16.96 -8.31 -13.67
C GLU A 95 17.14 -9.78 -14.05
N ILE A 96 16.58 -10.68 -13.24
CA ILE A 96 16.51 -12.13 -13.52
C ILE A 96 15.07 -12.57 -13.32
N ASP A 97 14.42 -13.13 -14.35
CA ASP A 97 13.11 -13.74 -14.18
C ASP A 97 13.25 -15.15 -13.58
N LEU A 98 12.75 -15.32 -12.37
CA LEU A 98 12.85 -16.58 -11.62
C LEU A 98 11.95 -17.68 -12.17
N LEU A 99 11.04 -17.37 -13.10
CA LEU A 99 10.21 -18.38 -13.77
C LEU A 99 10.93 -19.05 -14.95
N THR A 100 12.07 -18.52 -15.39
CA THR A 100 12.82 -19.01 -16.56
C THR A 100 14.17 -19.67 -16.20
N VAL A 101 14.45 -19.83 -14.90
CA VAL A 101 15.71 -20.38 -14.37
C VAL A 101 15.56 -21.84 -13.97
#